data_AF-A0A9J5VYN8-F1
#
_entry.id   AF-A0A9J5VYN8-F1
#
_cell.length_a   1.000
_cell.length_b   1.000
_cell.length_c   1.000
_cell.angle_alpha   90.00
_cell.angle_beta   90.00
_cell.angle_gamma   90.00
#
_symmetry.space_group_name_H-M   'P 1'
#
loop_
_entity.id
_entity.type
_entity.pdbx_description
1 polymer ?
#
loop_
_entity_poly.entity_id
_entity_poly.type
_entity_poly.pdbx_seq_one_letter_code
_entity_poly.pdbx_strand_id
1 'polypeptide(L)'
;MFFMNNVGSLNGRFLCASSFVSTAEIGNYYQHNYQSLRSTKISFPKTCQSQYLNDPKREIKWGSKKLVEKGFVFKYGMKEILDDCVIWARKKDIL
;
A
#
# COMPACT_ATOMS: atom_id res chain seq x y z
N MET A 1 8.90 10.31 -14.32
CA MET A 1 8.01 10.65 -15.45
C MET A 1 7.04 9.51 -15.65
N PHE A 2 5.73 9.77 -15.61
CA PHE A 2 4.71 8.76 -15.87
C PHE A 2 4.35 8.82 -17.36
N PHE A 3 4.38 7.68 -18.04
CA PHE A 3 4.03 7.58 -19.44
C PHE A 3 2.59 7.07 -19.53
N MET A 4 1.76 7.79 -20.28
CA MET A 4 0.38 7.43 -20.57
C MET A 4 0.28 7.39 -22.09
N ASN A 5 -0.03 6.23 -22.66
CA ASN A 5 0.01 6.03 -24.11
C ASN A 5 -1.30 6.42 -24.82
N ASN A 6 -2.36 6.74 -24.06
CA ASN A 6 -3.69 7.03 -24.58
C ASN A 6 -4.19 8.40 -24.07
N VAL A 7 -3.46 9.45 -24.46
CA VAL A 7 -3.66 10.82 -23.96
C VAL A 7 -4.72 11.55 -24.78
N GLY A 8 -5.98 11.11 -24.66
CA GLY A 8 -7.08 12.06 -24.80
C GLY A 8 -7.05 13.11 -23.66
N SER A 9 -8.04 13.99 -23.58
CA SER A 9 -8.08 14.99 -22.50
C SER A 9 -8.09 14.33 -21.10
N LEU A 10 -7.10 14.66 -20.26
CA LEU A 10 -6.96 14.18 -18.87
C LEU A 10 -7.73 15.07 -17.90
N ASN A 11 -9.06 15.07 -18.00
CA ASN A 11 -9.91 15.93 -17.17
C ASN A 11 -10.44 15.25 -15.91
N GLY A 12 -10.50 16.04 -14.83
CA GLY A 12 -11.07 15.65 -13.54
C GLY A 12 -10.09 14.91 -12.64
N ARG A 13 -10.65 14.23 -11.63
CA ARG A 13 -9.87 13.51 -10.60
C ARG A 13 -9.60 12.06 -11.02
N PHE A 14 -8.44 11.55 -10.62
CA PHE A 14 -8.01 10.16 -10.82
C PHE A 14 -7.49 9.61 -9.49
N LEU A 15 -7.91 8.41 -9.13
CA LEU A 15 -7.31 7.70 -8.00
C LEU A 15 -5.98 7.07 -8.47
N CYS A 16 -4.88 7.47 -7.83
CA CYS A 16 -3.55 6.90 -8.07
C CYS A 16 -3.14 6.02 -6.88
N ALA A 17 -3.60 4.77 -6.88
CA ALA A 17 -3.24 3.78 -5.89
C ALA A 17 -3.08 2.43 -6.58
N SER A 18 -1.95 1.74 -6.34
CA SER A 18 -1.62 0.44 -6.94
C SER A 18 -2.08 -0.75 -6.10
N SER A 19 -2.28 -0.57 -4.80
CA SER A 19 -2.65 -1.64 -3.87
C SER A 19 -3.59 -1.15 -2.78
N PHE A 20 -4.58 -1.98 -2.45
CA PHE A 20 -5.48 -1.78 -1.34
C PHE A 20 -5.09 -2.75 -0.23
N VAL A 21 -4.54 -2.25 0.87
CA VAL A 21 -3.95 -3.07 1.93
C VAL A 21 -4.40 -2.57 3.30
N SER A 22 -4.83 -3.50 4.14
CA SER A 22 -5.17 -3.24 5.54
C SER A 22 -3.91 -3.10 6.38
N THR A 23 -4.04 -2.44 7.54
CA THR A 23 -2.93 -2.34 8.50
C THR A 23 -2.49 -3.72 9.01
N ALA A 24 -3.43 -4.68 9.10
CA ALA A 24 -3.11 -6.06 9.49
C ALA A 24 -2.24 -6.75 8.43
N GLU A 25 -2.54 -6.58 7.14
CA GLU A 25 -1.72 -7.12 6.05
C GLU A 25 -0.32 -6.51 6.02
N ILE A 26 -0.21 -5.19 6.22
CA ILE A 26 1.09 -4.51 6.32
C ILE A 26 1.90 -5.04 7.51
N GLY A 27 1.28 -5.15 8.69
CA GLY A 27 1.94 -5.66 9.89
C GLY A 27 2.41 -7.11 9.74
N ASN A 28 1.55 -7.97 9.18
CA ASN A 28 1.91 -9.34 8.87
C ASN A 28 3.06 -9.40 7.87
N TYR A 29 3.05 -8.58 6.82
CA TYR A 29 4.13 -8.51 5.84
C TYR A 29 5.48 -8.24 6.50
N TYR A 30 5.57 -7.22 7.36
CA TYR A 30 6.82 -6.88 8.04
C TYR A 30 7.30 -7.96 9.01
N GLN A 31 6.40 -8.56 9.80
CA GLN A 31 6.75 -9.61 10.75
C GLN A 31 7.31 -10.87 10.06
N HIS A 32 6.80 -11.21 8.86
CA HIS A 32 7.26 -12.37 8.10
C HIS A 32 8.58 -12.10 7.37
N ASN A 33 8.75 -10.92 6.77
CA ASN A 33 9.90 -10.64 5.89
C ASN A 33 11.10 -10.00 6.60
N TYR A 34 10.91 -9.37 7.77
CA TYR A 34 11.97 -8.67 8.49
C TYR A 34 12.09 -9.16 9.92
N GLN A 35 12.88 -10.23 10.11
CA GLN A 35 13.12 -10.83 11.42
C GLN A 35 13.68 -9.84 12.45
N SER A 36 14.47 -8.84 12.04
CA SER A 36 14.95 -7.79 12.95
C SER A 36 13.82 -6.95 13.54
N LEU A 37 12.69 -6.82 12.81
CA LEU A 37 11.50 -6.10 13.25
C LEU A 37 10.53 -7.00 14.03
N ARG A 38 10.82 -8.30 14.14
CA ARG A 38 10.01 -9.27 14.90
C ARG A 38 10.16 -9.08 16.41
N SER A 39 11.31 -8.58 16.86
CA SER A 39 11.61 -8.29 18.26
C SER A 39 10.88 -7.05 18.79
N THR A 40 10.67 -6.05 17.92
CA THR A 40 9.62 -5.05 18.11
C THR A 40 8.29 -5.79 17.99
N LYS A 41 7.70 -6.18 19.12
CA LYS A 41 6.32 -6.64 19.15
C LYS A 41 5.47 -5.50 18.59
N ILE A 42 5.19 -5.51 17.28
CA ILE A 42 4.06 -4.79 16.70
C ILE A 42 2.82 -5.52 17.22
N SER A 43 2.54 -5.32 18.50
CA SER A 43 1.30 -5.70 19.14
C SER A 43 0.29 -4.67 18.70
N PHE A 44 -0.43 -4.97 17.63
CA PHE A 44 -1.68 -4.28 17.39
C PHE A 44 -2.53 -4.44 18.65
N PRO A 45 -3.05 -3.36 19.23
CA PRO A 45 -3.98 -3.45 20.34
C PRO A 45 -5.06 -4.49 20.00
N LYS A 46 -5.45 -5.35 20.95
CA LYS A 46 -6.57 -6.31 20.73
C LYS A 46 -7.85 -5.61 20.23
N THR A 47 -7.99 -4.31 20.51
CA THR A 47 -9.06 -3.44 20.01
C THR A 47 -8.99 -3.14 18.51
N CYS A 48 -7.83 -3.23 17.87
CA CYS A 48 -7.63 -3.07 16.43
C CYS A 48 -7.83 -4.36 15.62
N GLN A 49 -7.88 -5.53 16.26
CA GLN A 49 -7.80 -6.83 15.58
C GLN A 49 -9.04 -7.27 14.80
N SER A 50 -10.15 -6.53 14.84
CA SER A 50 -11.33 -6.91 14.04
C SER A 50 -12.20 -5.71 13.71
N GLN A 51 -12.66 -4.98 14.73
CA GLN A 51 -13.73 -3.99 14.58
C GLN A 51 -13.35 -2.66 13.90
N TYR A 52 -12.06 -2.31 13.79
CA TYR A 52 -11.60 -1.09 13.08
C TYR A 52 -10.84 -1.36 11.77
N LEU A 53 -10.33 -2.58 11.58
CA LEU A 53 -9.57 -2.97 10.40
C LEU A 53 -10.39 -3.83 9.42
N ASN A 54 -11.36 -4.59 9.94
CA ASN A 54 -12.32 -5.37 9.18
C ASN A 54 -13.71 -4.78 9.46
N ASP A 55 -14.06 -3.69 8.79
CA ASP A 55 -15.49 -3.40 8.60
C ASP A 55 -15.93 -4.15 7.34
N PRO A 56 -16.44 -5.40 7.44
CA PRO A 56 -16.90 -6.14 6.28
C PRO A 56 -18.07 -5.44 5.55
N LYS A 57 -18.69 -4.43 6.16
CA LYS A 57 -19.77 -3.63 5.55
C LYS A 57 -19.24 -2.45 4.74
N ARG A 58 -17.97 -2.08 4.89
CA ARG A 58 -17.39 -0.96 4.12
C ARG A 58 -17.01 -1.46 2.73
N GLU A 59 -17.95 -1.37 1.80
CA GLU A 59 -17.67 -1.56 0.37
C GLU A 59 -16.66 -0.47 -0.07
N ILE A 60 -15.39 -0.83 -0.21
CA ILE A 60 -14.36 0.08 -0.70
C ILE A 60 -14.28 -0.08 -2.21
N LYS A 61 -14.88 0.87 -2.92
CA LYS A 61 -14.82 0.92 -4.38
C LYS A 61 -13.43 1.39 -4.82
N TRP A 62 -12.62 0.45 -5.30
CA TRP A 62 -11.30 0.68 -5.83
C TRP A 62 -11.38 1.33 -7.23
N GLY A 63 -11.11 2.64 -7.30
CA GLY A 63 -11.34 3.47 -8.48
C GLY A 63 -10.14 3.71 -9.40
N SER A 64 -9.01 3.01 -9.24
CA SER A 64 -7.80 3.29 -10.04
C SER A 64 -7.89 2.80 -11.49
N LYS A 65 -8.96 2.08 -11.85
CA LYS A 65 -9.27 1.67 -13.22
C LYS A 65 -9.24 2.83 -14.21
N LYS A 66 -9.79 4.00 -13.84
CA LYS A 66 -9.82 5.21 -14.70
C LYS A 66 -8.43 5.66 -15.12
N LEU A 67 -7.44 5.51 -14.24
CA LEU A 67 -6.05 5.90 -14.51
C LEU A 67 -5.39 4.87 -15.44
N VAL A 68 -5.60 3.57 -15.17
CA VAL A 68 -5.08 2.47 -15.99
C VAL A 68 -5.65 2.48 -17.41
N GLU A 69 -6.95 2.77 -17.56
CA GLU A 69 -7.63 2.89 -18.87
C GLU A 69 -7.03 4.01 -19.75
N LYS A 70 -6.35 5.01 -19.16
CA LYS A 70 -5.60 6.04 -19.89
C LYS A 70 -4.17 5.62 -20.27
N GLY A 71 -3.82 4.36 -20.04
CA GLY A 71 -2.52 3.79 -20.35
C GLY A 71 -1.46 4.00 -19.27
N PHE A 72 -1.87 4.42 -18.05
CA PHE A 72 -0.96 4.46 -16.91
C PHE A 72 -0.66 3.04 -16.43
N VAL A 73 0.61 2.73 -16.22
CA VAL A 73 1.06 1.44 -15.70
C VAL A 73 1.75 1.64 -14.36
N PHE A 74 1.21 1.00 -13.31
CA PHE A 74 1.88 0.94 -12.02
C PHE A 74 3.11 0.02 -12.13
N LYS A 75 4.28 0.54 -11.75
CA LYS A 75 5.54 -0.22 -11.76
C LYS A 75 5.82 -0.93 -10.43
N TYR A 76 5.15 -0.51 -9.36
CA TYR A 76 5.40 -0.96 -7.99
C TYR A 76 4.08 -1.30 -7.32
N GLY A 77 4.03 -2.46 -6.66
CA GLY A 77 2.93 -2.91 -5.81
C GLY A 77 3.26 -2.74 -4.34
N MET A 78 2.40 -3.28 -3.49
CA MET A 78 2.57 -3.28 -2.03
C MET A 78 3.98 -3.72 -1.62
N LYS A 79 4.46 -4.84 -2.15
CA LYS A 79 5.70 -5.47 -1.73
C LYS A 79 6.90 -4.54 -1.90
N GLU A 80 7.08 -4.03 -3.12
CA GLU A 80 8.19 -3.15 -3.48
C GLU A 80 8.15 -1.87 -2.64
N ILE A 81 6.96 -1.30 -2.43
CA ILE A 81 6.78 -0.09 -1.62
C ILE A 81 7.17 -0.36 -0.15
N LEU A 82 6.71 -1.46 0.44
CA LEU A 82 7.01 -1.78 1.83
C LEU A 82 8.48 -2.13 2.04
N ASP A 83 9.11 -2.81 1.09
CA ASP A 83 10.53 -3.14 1.12
C ASP A 83 11.41 -1.89 1.00
N ASP A 84 11.11 -1.02 0.03
CA ASP A 84 11.85 0.22 -0.17
C ASP A 84 11.81 1.12 1.07
N CYS A 85 10.67 1.19 1.77
CA CYS A 85 10.54 1.91 3.04
C CYS A 85 11.56 1.42 4.08
N VAL A 86 11.71 0.10 4.24
CA VAL A 86 12.64 -0.49 5.23
C VAL A 86 14.08 -0.25 4.80
N ILE A 87 14.41 -0.46 3.53
CA ILE A 87 15.74 -0.22 2.97
C ILE A 87 16.16 1.22 3.22
N TRP A 88 15.27 2.18 2.93
CA TRP A 88 15.57 3.59 3.07
C TRP A 88 15.68 4.02 4.53
N ALA A 89 14.82 3.50 5.41
CA ALA A 89 14.87 3.77 6.84
C ALA A 89 16.19 3.29 7.47
N ARG A 90 16.67 2.09 7.12
CA ARG A 90 18.00 1.60 7.53
C ARG A 90 19.14 2.47 7.02
N LYS A 91 19.06 2.89 5.75
CA LYS A 91 20.08 3.77 5.14
C LYS A 91 20.18 5.12 5.86
N LYS A 92 19.11 5.56 6.51
CA LYS A 92 19.05 6.79 7.30
C LYS A 92 19.26 6.58 8.79
N ASP A 93 19.49 5.35 9.23
CA ASP A 93 19.67 4.99 10.64
C ASP A 93 18.47 5.43 11.51
N ILE A 94 17.25 5.32 10.97
CA ILE A 94 15.99 5.64 11.67
C ILE A 94 15.16 4.38 11.97
N LEU A 95 15.74 3.20 11.77
CA LEU A 95 15.12 1.88 11.97
C LEU A 95 16.10 0.90 12.62
#